data_AF-A0A8S1ETK0-F1
#
_entry.id   AF-A0A8S1ETK0-F1
#
_cell.length_a   1.000
_cell.length_b   1.000
_cell.length_c   1.000
_cell.angle_alpha   90.00
_cell.angle_beta   90.00
_cell.angle_gamma   90.00
#
_symmetry.space_group_name_H-M   'P 1'
#
loop_
_entity.id
_entity.type
_entity.pdbx_description
1 polymer ?
#
loop_
_entity_poly.entity_id
_entity_poly.type
_entity_poly.pdbx_seq_one_letter_code
_entity_poly.pdbx_strand_id
1 'polypeptide(L)'
;MNRLKPDQRAKVLNFMQWTRSSEITAISYLTRASWNIDAAAGMFFDNPNLFEQIQPSVDTRKLEEVFRHYWDARDEMPNTRIGPFAIQKLLKELGLPELDRRVLILAWILNAAVECEFSLQEWIDGWKSQGIDSLEGMRERINGLDMEIDTDPQLFQKLYTFTFVYGKPVSQRSLSMENAIAYWHILFKGRFAVFEKWEEFLKTEHNSAITRDTWNLLLDFLITIKPDMSNYDDDGAWPVLIDQFVEYMRNKFDLPKPEQKPDPYASVAPRYM
;
A
#
# COMPACT_ATOMS: atom_id res chain seq x y z
N MET A 1 5.66 16.05 29.47
CA MET A 1 4.51 16.80 28.92
C MET A 1 3.23 16.19 29.49
N ASN A 2 2.55 16.89 30.38
CA ASN A 2 1.34 16.46 31.11
C ASN A 2 0.72 17.79 31.63
N ARG A 3 -0.54 18.20 31.46
CA ARG A 3 -1.84 17.50 31.31
C ARG A 3 -2.84 18.41 30.56
N LEU A 4 -3.37 17.98 29.42
CA LEU A 4 -4.59 18.56 28.86
C LEU A 4 -5.81 18.15 29.71
N LYS A 5 -6.75 19.07 29.93
CA LYS A 5 -8.05 18.75 30.55
C LYS A 5 -8.87 17.81 29.64
N PRO A 6 -9.80 17.00 30.16
CA PRO A 6 -10.63 16.12 29.34
C PRO A 6 -11.36 16.85 28.18
N ASP A 7 -11.90 18.04 28.46
CA ASP A 7 -12.54 18.91 27.44
C ASP A 7 -11.54 19.33 26.33
N GLN A 8 -10.32 19.67 26.71
CA GLN A 8 -9.27 20.06 25.77
C GLN A 8 -8.86 18.90 24.86
N ARG A 9 -8.81 17.66 25.37
CA ARG A 9 -8.52 16.48 24.55
C ARG A 9 -9.61 16.22 23.51
N ALA A 10 -10.88 16.33 23.88
CA ALA A 10 -11.98 16.19 22.94
C ALA A 10 -11.90 17.24 21.82
N LYS A 11 -11.55 18.49 22.16
CA LYS A 11 -11.36 19.57 21.18
C LYS A 11 -10.18 19.31 20.24
N VAL A 12 -9.07 18.79 20.74
CA VAL A 12 -7.91 18.40 19.91
C VAL A 12 -8.30 17.32 18.92
N LEU A 13 -8.99 16.25 19.37
CA LEU A 13 -9.45 15.17 18.50
C LEU A 13 -10.40 15.68 17.40
N ASN A 14 -11.40 16.50 17.76
CA ASN A 14 -12.34 17.08 16.79
C ASN A 14 -11.61 17.96 15.76
N PHE A 15 -10.68 18.79 16.23
CA PHE A 15 -9.90 19.66 15.36
C PHE A 15 -9.06 18.85 14.37
N MET A 16 -8.31 17.87 14.85
CA MET A 16 -7.49 16.97 14.01
C MET A 16 -8.34 16.21 12.99
N GLN A 17 -9.55 15.77 13.37
CA GLN A 17 -10.43 15.03 12.47
C GLN A 17 -10.81 15.84 11.23
N TRP A 18 -11.09 17.15 11.40
CA TRP A 18 -11.57 17.99 10.30
C TRP A 18 -10.45 18.68 9.52
N THR A 19 -9.35 19.04 10.20
CA THR A 19 -8.21 19.71 9.55
C THR A 19 -7.14 18.75 9.04
N ARG A 20 -7.19 17.48 9.48
CA ARG A 20 -6.14 16.46 9.25
C ARG A 20 -4.76 16.89 9.75
N SER A 21 -4.69 17.87 10.65
CA SER A 21 -3.43 18.36 11.23
C SER A 21 -2.90 17.41 12.31
N SER A 22 -1.59 17.46 12.59
CA SER A 22 -1.00 16.73 13.72
C SER A 22 -1.51 17.24 15.08
N GLU A 23 -1.39 16.41 16.13
CA GLU A 23 -1.82 16.77 17.48
C GLU A 23 -1.15 18.05 18.00
N ILE A 24 0.14 18.22 17.72
CA ILE A 24 0.91 19.42 18.10
C ILE A 24 0.37 20.66 17.39
N THR A 25 0.04 20.54 16.10
CA THR A 25 -0.54 21.62 15.30
C THR A 25 -1.91 22.00 15.84
N ALA A 26 -2.77 21.01 16.09
CA ALA A 26 -4.09 21.21 16.69
C ALA A 26 -4.00 21.90 18.06
N ILE A 27 -3.12 21.43 18.95
CA ILE A 27 -2.86 22.06 20.25
C ILE A 27 -2.38 23.49 20.08
N SER A 28 -1.54 23.80 19.10
CA SER A 28 -1.00 25.15 18.87
C SER A 28 -2.09 26.14 18.44
N TYR A 29 -2.92 25.77 17.45
CA TYR A 29 -4.08 26.58 17.04
C TYR A 29 -5.10 26.74 18.16
N LEU A 30 -5.47 25.65 18.83
CA LEU A 30 -6.43 25.69 19.94
C LEU A 30 -5.89 26.52 21.10
N THR A 31 -4.61 26.42 21.43
CA THR A 31 -4.00 27.25 22.50
C THR A 31 -4.00 28.73 22.12
N ARG A 32 -3.65 29.07 20.86
CA ARG A 32 -3.68 30.46 20.37
C ARG A 32 -5.09 31.04 20.36
N ALA A 33 -6.08 30.22 20.05
CA ALA A 33 -7.49 30.55 20.05
C ALA A 33 -8.17 30.42 21.43
N SER A 34 -7.40 30.27 22.51
CA SER A 34 -7.94 30.13 23.87
C SER A 34 -8.99 29.00 23.99
N TRP A 35 -8.74 27.89 23.28
CA TRP A 35 -9.55 26.67 23.23
C TRP A 35 -10.96 26.84 22.64
N ASN A 36 -11.16 27.87 21.81
CA ASN A 36 -12.33 28.04 20.96
C ASN A 36 -12.09 27.37 19.60
N ILE A 37 -12.91 26.37 19.24
CA ILE A 37 -12.74 25.58 18.02
C ILE A 37 -12.99 26.44 16.76
N ASP A 38 -14.05 27.24 16.74
CA ASP A 38 -14.42 28.01 15.54
C ASP A 38 -13.36 29.07 15.21
N ALA A 39 -12.84 29.74 16.24
CA ALA A 39 -11.75 30.69 16.08
C ALA A 39 -10.44 30.00 15.64
N ALA A 40 -10.11 28.83 16.21
CA ALA A 40 -8.96 28.04 15.80
C ALA A 40 -9.09 27.56 14.34
N ALA A 41 -10.30 27.18 13.92
CA ALA A 41 -10.57 26.72 12.57
C ALA A 41 -10.41 27.86 11.57
N GLY A 42 -10.95 29.05 11.87
CA GLY A 42 -10.72 30.26 11.07
C GLY A 42 -9.22 30.54 10.89
N MET A 43 -8.45 30.54 11.97
CA MET A 43 -6.99 30.74 11.90
C MET A 43 -6.28 29.69 11.04
N PHE A 44 -6.69 28.42 11.13
CA PHE A 44 -6.12 27.34 10.34
C PHE A 44 -6.45 27.47 8.85
N PHE A 45 -7.68 27.81 8.49
CA PHE A 45 -8.04 27.96 7.08
C PHE A 45 -7.49 29.24 6.44
N ASP A 46 -7.31 30.30 7.24
CA ASP A 46 -6.67 31.55 6.78
C ASP A 46 -5.16 31.37 6.57
N ASN A 47 -4.49 30.61 7.43
CA ASN A 47 -3.06 30.31 7.29
C ASN A 47 -2.73 28.92 7.84
N PRO A 48 -2.87 27.84 7.03
CA PRO A 48 -2.68 26.46 7.49
C PRO A 48 -1.29 26.17 8.08
N ASN A 49 -0.28 26.93 7.63
CA ASN A 49 1.13 26.72 7.95
C ASN A 49 1.63 27.63 9.08
N LEU A 50 0.76 28.36 9.78
CA LEU A 50 1.14 29.30 10.85
C LEU A 50 2.04 28.66 11.92
N PHE A 51 1.84 27.37 12.20
CA PHE A 51 2.60 26.61 13.20
C PHE A 51 3.41 25.46 12.60
N GLU A 52 3.72 25.51 11.30
CA GLU A 52 4.54 24.50 10.63
C GLU A 52 5.94 24.38 11.27
N GLN A 53 6.46 25.49 11.84
CA GLN A 53 7.72 25.54 12.59
C GLN A 53 7.62 24.98 14.02
N ILE A 54 6.43 24.71 14.55
CA ILE A 54 6.21 24.15 15.90
C ILE A 54 6.14 22.61 15.87
N GLN A 55 5.98 22.01 14.69
CA GLN A 55 6.31 20.60 14.56
C GLN A 55 7.80 20.44 14.85
N PRO A 56 8.23 19.41 15.62
CA PRO A 56 9.64 19.07 15.68
C PRO A 56 10.10 18.89 14.23
N SER A 57 10.88 19.84 13.72
CA SER A 57 11.38 19.75 12.36
C SER A 57 12.27 18.51 12.31
N VAL A 58 11.94 17.57 11.44
CA VAL A 58 12.78 16.39 11.18
C VAL A 58 14.21 16.85 10.96
N ASP A 59 15.12 16.38 11.81
CA ASP A 59 16.54 16.71 11.68
C ASP A 59 17.13 15.87 10.55
N THR A 60 17.24 16.47 9.38
CA THR A 60 17.78 15.79 8.20
C THR A 60 19.23 15.33 8.40
N ARG A 61 19.98 15.96 9.30
CA ARG A 61 21.36 15.54 9.59
C ARG A 61 21.39 14.19 10.29
N LYS A 62 20.47 13.95 11.23
CA LYS A 62 20.33 12.63 11.86
C LYS A 62 19.94 11.57 10.84
N LEU A 63 19.02 11.89 9.92
CA LEU A 63 18.66 10.97 8.83
C LEU A 63 19.85 10.63 7.95
N GLU A 64 20.67 11.62 7.58
CA GLU A 64 21.92 11.40 6.84
C GLU A 64 22.93 10.57 7.63
N GLU A 65 23.10 10.82 8.94
CA GLU A 65 24.00 10.06 9.80
C GLU A 65 23.59 8.58 9.88
N VAL A 66 22.30 8.31 10.08
CA VAL A 66 21.74 6.95 10.08
C VAL A 66 21.95 6.29 8.72
N PHE A 67 21.67 6.98 7.61
CA PHE A 67 21.87 6.43 6.27
C PHE A 67 23.34 6.05 6.01
N ARG A 68 24.27 6.97 6.33
CA ARG A 68 25.71 6.74 6.18
C ARG A 68 26.23 5.62 7.07
N HIS A 69 25.63 5.43 8.25
CA HIS A 69 25.98 4.32 9.14
C HIS A 69 25.76 2.96 8.47
N TYR A 70 24.69 2.81 7.69
CA TYR A 70 24.36 1.54 7.04
C TYR A 70 25.09 1.31 5.71
N TRP A 71 25.61 2.36 5.07
CA TRP A 71 26.36 2.22 3.82
C TRP A 71 27.45 1.14 3.91
N ASP A 72 27.52 0.29 2.90
CA ASP A 72 28.45 -0.83 2.85
C ASP A 72 29.25 -0.82 1.55
N ALA A 73 30.58 -0.84 1.66
CA ALA A 73 31.47 -0.85 0.51
C ALA A 73 31.30 -2.09 -0.40
N ARG A 74 30.77 -3.21 0.14
CA ARG A 74 30.50 -4.43 -0.63
C ARG A 74 29.36 -4.27 -1.63
N ASP A 75 28.52 -3.25 -1.46
CA ASP A 75 27.45 -2.94 -2.41
C ASP A 75 28.00 -2.32 -3.70
N GLU A 76 29.26 -1.86 -3.73
CA GLU A 76 29.88 -1.17 -4.88
C GLU A 76 29.09 0.07 -5.36
N MET A 77 28.32 0.69 -4.45
CA MET A 77 27.47 1.86 -4.70
C MET A 77 28.09 3.16 -4.16
N PRO A 78 27.77 4.34 -4.71
CA PRO A 78 28.17 5.62 -4.12
C PRO A 78 27.59 5.78 -2.70
N ASN A 79 28.20 6.61 -1.85
CA ASN A 79 27.75 6.87 -0.48
C ASN A 79 26.37 7.58 -0.36
N THR A 80 25.74 7.86 -1.50
CA THR A 80 24.37 8.37 -1.62
C THR A 80 23.34 7.28 -1.95
N ARG A 81 23.76 6.01 -1.96
CA ARG A 81 22.91 4.83 -2.19
C ARG A 81 23.33 3.69 -1.25
N ILE A 82 22.36 2.98 -0.69
CA ILE A 82 22.60 1.74 0.04
C ILE A 82 22.06 0.57 -0.79
N GLY A 83 22.83 -0.51 -0.87
CA GLY A 83 22.47 -1.71 -1.62
C GLY A 83 22.09 -2.88 -0.71
N PRO A 84 22.10 -4.12 -1.23
CA PRO A 84 21.61 -5.30 -0.52
C PRO A 84 22.30 -5.57 0.82
N PHE A 85 23.63 -5.42 0.91
CA PHE A 85 24.37 -5.68 2.16
C PHE A 85 24.06 -4.64 3.23
N ALA A 86 23.96 -3.37 2.85
CA ALA A 86 23.55 -2.30 3.74
C ALA A 86 22.09 -2.47 4.21
N ILE A 87 21.16 -2.79 3.29
CA ILE A 87 19.76 -3.07 3.61
C ILE A 87 19.64 -4.24 4.57
N GLN A 88 20.38 -5.33 4.37
CA GLN A 88 20.37 -6.47 5.29
C GLN A 88 20.74 -6.07 6.74
N LYS A 89 21.75 -5.21 6.91
CA LYS A 89 22.12 -4.67 8.24
C LYS A 89 20.99 -3.83 8.83
N LEU A 90 20.40 -2.94 8.03
CA LEU A 90 19.28 -2.10 8.44
C LEU A 90 18.08 -2.94 8.88
N LEU A 91 17.68 -3.93 8.09
CA LEU A 91 16.56 -4.81 8.40
C LEU A 91 16.79 -5.60 9.69
N LYS A 92 18.02 -6.08 9.91
CA LYS A 92 18.40 -6.75 11.16
C LYS A 92 18.23 -5.84 12.38
N GLU A 93 18.68 -4.58 12.29
CA GLU A 93 18.54 -3.62 13.40
C GLU A 93 17.07 -3.22 13.63
N LEU A 94 16.29 -3.08 12.57
CA LEU A 94 14.84 -2.81 12.67
C LEU A 94 14.05 -4.03 13.18
N GLY A 95 14.64 -5.24 13.17
CA GLY A 95 13.97 -6.47 13.56
C GLY A 95 12.96 -6.96 12.50
N LEU A 96 13.27 -6.71 11.22
CA LEU A 96 12.43 -7.05 10.08
C LEU A 96 13.01 -8.27 9.33
N PRO A 97 12.27 -9.39 9.22
CA PRO A 97 12.66 -10.49 8.34
C PRO A 97 12.66 -10.05 6.87
N GLU A 98 13.60 -10.56 6.06
CA GLU A 98 13.83 -10.10 4.67
C GLU A 98 12.62 -10.26 3.75
N LEU A 99 11.78 -11.27 3.97
CA LEU A 99 10.58 -11.56 3.17
C LEU A 99 9.27 -11.09 3.83
N ASP A 100 9.35 -10.22 4.83
CA ASP A 100 8.20 -9.71 5.56
C ASP A 100 7.53 -8.54 4.80
N ARG A 101 6.19 -8.43 4.86
CA ARG A 101 5.44 -7.30 4.28
C ARG A 101 5.95 -5.95 4.78
N ARG A 102 6.50 -5.89 5.99
CA ARG A 102 7.12 -4.69 6.57
C ARG A 102 8.33 -4.18 5.78
N VAL A 103 9.06 -5.04 5.07
CA VAL A 103 10.15 -4.61 4.17
C VAL A 103 9.58 -3.90 2.95
N LEU A 104 8.46 -4.39 2.42
CA LEU A 104 7.74 -3.74 1.32
C LEU A 104 7.09 -2.42 1.76
N ILE A 105 6.58 -2.35 3.00
CA ILE A 105 6.09 -1.11 3.62
C ILE A 105 7.22 -0.10 3.77
N LEU A 106 8.42 -0.52 4.18
CA LEU A 106 9.59 0.36 4.22
C LEU A 106 9.87 0.94 2.83
N ALA A 107 9.97 0.10 1.79
CA ALA A 107 10.15 0.56 0.42
C ALA A 107 9.05 1.54 -0.03
N TRP A 108 7.80 1.31 0.40
CA TRP A 108 6.67 2.18 0.10
C TRP A 108 6.75 3.54 0.80
N ILE A 109 7.13 3.59 2.07
CA ILE A 109 7.35 4.85 2.81
C ILE A 109 8.43 5.69 2.12
N LEU A 110 9.51 5.05 1.66
CA LEU A 110 10.60 5.72 0.98
C LEU A 110 10.27 6.07 -0.48
N ASN A 111 9.12 5.62 -0.99
CA ASN A 111 8.76 5.68 -2.40
C ASN A 111 9.89 5.16 -3.30
N ALA A 112 10.47 4.03 -2.92
CA ALA A 112 11.65 3.46 -3.56
C ALA A 112 11.36 3.10 -5.03
N ALA A 113 12.28 3.47 -5.91
CA ALA A 113 12.14 3.26 -7.35
C ALA A 113 12.60 1.88 -7.83
N VAL A 114 13.55 1.25 -7.12
CA VAL A 114 14.21 0.00 -7.51
C VAL A 114 14.30 -0.91 -6.30
N GLU A 115 14.10 -2.21 -6.51
CA GLU A 115 14.27 -3.22 -5.46
C GLU A 115 15.71 -3.29 -4.95
N CYS A 116 15.85 -3.65 -3.68
CA CYS A 116 17.15 -3.95 -3.05
C CYS A 116 18.15 -2.79 -3.06
N GLU A 117 17.69 -1.56 -3.26
CA GLU A 117 18.47 -0.36 -3.06
C GLU A 117 17.61 0.80 -2.57
N PHE A 118 18.20 1.70 -1.78
CA PHE A 118 17.60 2.98 -1.42
C PHE A 118 18.60 4.12 -1.64
N SER A 119 18.17 5.19 -2.29
CA SER A 119 18.93 6.43 -2.39
C SER A 119 18.78 7.29 -1.14
N LEU A 120 19.75 8.17 -0.90
CA LEU A 120 19.69 9.13 0.21
C LEU A 120 18.47 10.06 0.09
N GLN A 121 18.07 10.41 -1.14
CA GLN A 121 16.91 11.26 -1.38
C GLN A 121 15.61 10.56 -0.98
N GLU A 122 15.40 9.32 -1.41
CA GLU A 122 14.25 8.49 -1.01
C GLU A 122 14.19 8.33 0.51
N TRP A 123 15.36 8.09 1.15
CA TRP A 123 15.48 8.01 2.60
C TRP A 123 15.04 9.31 3.31
N ILE A 124 15.60 10.45 2.91
CA ILE A 124 15.29 11.74 3.54
C ILE A 124 13.83 12.12 3.30
N ASP A 125 13.36 12.05 2.06
CA ASP A 125 11.99 12.47 1.71
C ASP A 125 10.95 11.57 2.37
N GLY A 126 11.17 10.26 2.35
CA GLY A 126 10.29 9.27 2.98
C GLY A 126 10.12 9.55 4.47
N TRP A 127 11.21 9.61 5.22
CA TRP A 127 11.14 9.83 6.67
C TRP A 127 10.71 11.23 7.07
N LYS A 128 11.09 12.25 6.27
CA LYS A 128 10.60 13.61 6.45
C LYS A 128 9.09 13.70 6.26
N SER A 129 8.53 13.00 5.27
CA SER A 129 7.07 12.95 5.04
C SER A 129 6.32 12.30 6.21
N GLN A 130 6.97 11.40 6.95
CA GLN A 130 6.40 10.77 8.14
C GLN A 130 6.65 11.56 9.44
N GLY A 131 7.45 12.64 9.40
CA GLY A 131 7.82 13.37 10.61
C GLY A 131 8.76 12.61 11.54
N ILE A 132 9.59 11.69 11.00
CA ILE A 132 10.42 10.76 11.78
C ILE A 132 11.90 11.02 11.49
N ASP A 133 12.73 11.13 12.53
CA ASP A 133 14.19 11.30 12.44
C ASP A 133 14.98 10.27 13.28
N SER A 134 14.32 9.23 13.80
CA SER A 134 14.92 8.22 14.69
C SER A 134 14.57 6.80 14.26
N LEU A 135 15.51 5.86 14.47
CA LEU A 135 15.34 4.46 14.09
C LEU A 135 14.20 3.77 14.87
N GLU A 136 13.98 4.17 16.11
CA GLU A 136 12.84 3.70 16.93
C GLU A 136 11.51 4.12 16.31
N GLY A 137 11.37 5.41 15.96
CA GLY A 137 10.17 5.92 15.29
C GLY A 137 9.93 5.25 13.93
N MET A 138 11.00 4.95 13.18
CA MET A 138 10.91 4.19 11.92
C MET A 138 10.30 2.81 12.15
N ARG A 139 10.82 2.07 13.14
CA ARG A 139 10.33 0.73 13.51
C ARG A 139 8.86 0.78 13.94
N GLU A 140 8.49 1.72 14.81
CA GLU A 140 7.11 1.89 15.28
C GLU A 140 6.16 2.19 14.12
N ARG A 141 6.56 3.09 13.21
CA ARG A 141 5.73 3.47 12.06
C ARG A 141 5.52 2.31 11.08
N ILE A 142 6.58 1.55 10.78
CA ILE A 142 6.49 0.38 9.90
C ILE A 142 5.53 -0.67 10.48
N ASN A 143 5.66 -0.98 11.78
CA ASN A 143 4.78 -1.95 12.45
C ASN A 143 3.33 -1.44 12.53
N GLY A 144 3.13 -0.15 12.84
CA GLY A 144 1.79 0.46 12.87
C GLY A 144 1.10 0.39 11.51
N LEU A 145 1.80 0.74 10.43
CA LEU A 145 1.27 0.64 9.07
C LEU A 145 0.91 -0.80 8.69
N ASP A 146 1.73 -1.80 9.08
CA ASP A 146 1.42 -3.20 8.81
C ASP A 146 0.09 -3.64 9.43
N MET A 147 -0.24 -3.12 10.62
CA MET A 147 -1.54 -3.36 11.28
C MET A 147 -2.68 -2.57 10.62
N GLU A 148 -2.45 -1.30 10.28
CA GLU A 148 -3.45 -0.44 9.63
C GLU A 148 -3.91 -1.03 8.28
N ILE A 149 -2.96 -1.50 7.46
CA ILE A 149 -3.18 -2.06 6.12
C ILE A 149 -4.16 -3.24 6.12
N ASP A 150 -4.20 -4.05 7.18
CA ASP A 150 -5.12 -5.19 7.23
C ASP A 150 -6.58 -4.77 7.39
N THR A 151 -6.82 -3.59 7.97
CA THR A 151 -8.14 -3.06 8.31
C THR A 151 -8.61 -1.91 7.41
N ASP A 152 -7.70 -1.26 6.68
CA ASP A 152 -8.00 -0.17 5.76
C ASP A 152 -7.82 -0.61 4.28
N PRO A 153 -8.92 -0.87 3.55
CA PRO A 153 -8.86 -1.27 2.15
C PRO A 153 -8.18 -0.23 1.24
N GLN A 154 -8.25 1.06 1.56
CA GLN A 154 -7.64 2.10 0.74
C GLN A 154 -6.12 2.13 0.92
N LEU A 155 -5.62 1.89 2.14
CA LEU A 155 -4.19 1.73 2.38
C LEU A 155 -3.67 0.45 1.72
N PHE A 156 -4.40 -0.66 1.84
CA PHE A 156 -4.06 -1.89 1.14
C PHE A 156 -3.97 -1.68 -0.37
N GLN A 157 -4.95 -1.02 -0.99
CA GLN A 157 -4.95 -0.71 -2.43
C GLN A 157 -3.71 0.10 -2.84
N LYS A 158 -3.30 1.08 -2.04
CA LYS A 158 -2.11 1.90 -2.32
C LYS A 158 -0.83 1.08 -2.28
N LEU A 159 -0.65 0.25 -1.24
CA LEU A 159 0.51 -0.65 -1.14
C LEU A 159 0.51 -1.67 -2.30
N TYR A 160 -0.64 -2.27 -2.58
CA TYR A 160 -0.83 -3.23 -3.67
C TYR A 160 -0.43 -2.63 -5.03
N THR A 161 -0.88 -1.41 -5.32
CA THR A 161 -0.55 -0.71 -6.57
C THR A 161 0.92 -0.31 -6.64
N PHE A 162 1.50 0.17 -5.53
CA PHE A 162 2.93 0.49 -5.44
C PHE A 162 3.79 -0.73 -5.75
N THR A 163 3.43 -1.89 -5.19
CA THR A 163 4.21 -3.13 -5.30
C THR A 163 4.46 -3.55 -6.73
N PHE A 164 3.49 -3.38 -7.64
CA PHE A 164 3.70 -3.68 -9.05
C PHE A 164 4.77 -2.80 -9.69
N VAL A 165 4.78 -1.51 -9.36
CA VAL A 165 5.74 -0.55 -9.92
C VAL A 165 7.13 -0.80 -9.36
N TYR A 166 7.20 -1.06 -8.05
CA TYR A 166 8.43 -1.39 -7.34
C TYR A 166 9.03 -2.71 -7.83
N GLY A 167 8.19 -3.73 -8.02
CA GLY A 167 8.67 -5.09 -8.28
C GLY A 167 9.08 -5.38 -9.73
N LYS A 168 8.61 -4.57 -10.69
CA LYS A 168 8.93 -4.79 -12.10
C LYS A 168 10.31 -4.19 -12.42
N PRO A 169 11.10 -4.83 -13.30
CA PRO A 169 12.30 -4.18 -13.84
C PRO A 169 11.95 -2.85 -14.53
N VAL A 170 12.80 -1.83 -14.35
CA VAL A 170 12.58 -0.49 -14.93
C VAL A 170 12.40 -0.54 -16.46
N SER A 171 13.15 -1.41 -17.13
CA SER A 171 13.10 -1.63 -18.59
C SER A 171 11.84 -2.37 -19.06
N GLN A 172 11.06 -2.97 -18.16
CA GLN A 172 9.92 -3.81 -18.48
C GLN A 172 8.59 -3.13 -18.10
N ARG A 173 7.54 -3.49 -18.85
CA ARG A 173 6.16 -3.03 -18.60
C ARG A 173 5.34 -4.01 -17.75
N SER A 174 5.87 -5.21 -17.54
CA SER A 174 5.24 -6.33 -16.85
C SER A 174 6.15 -6.87 -15.74
N LEU A 175 5.53 -7.53 -14.76
CA LEU A 175 6.22 -8.25 -13.70
C LEU A 175 6.38 -9.72 -14.10
N SER A 176 7.49 -10.37 -13.77
CA SER A 176 7.60 -11.82 -14.00
C SER A 176 6.53 -12.56 -13.17
N MET A 177 6.07 -13.71 -13.67
CA MET A 177 5.09 -14.53 -12.94
C MET A 177 5.61 -14.90 -11.54
N GLU A 178 6.87 -15.31 -11.44
CA GLU A 178 7.52 -15.71 -10.20
C GLU A 178 7.53 -14.58 -9.17
N ASN A 179 7.93 -13.36 -9.58
CA ASN A 179 7.93 -12.20 -8.69
C ASN A 179 6.50 -11.80 -8.32
N ALA A 180 5.54 -11.86 -9.26
CA ALA A 180 4.15 -11.54 -8.98
C ALA A 180 3.58 -12.47 -7.90
N ILE A 181 3.80 -13.78 -8.02
CA ILE A 181 3.40 -14.78 -7.02
C ILE A 181 4.05 -14.50 -5.68
N ALA A 182 5.36 -14.23 -5.64
CA ALA A 182 6.08 -13.92 -4.41
C ALA A 182 5.50 -12.68 -3.70
N TYR A 183 5.23 -11.61 -4.46
CA TYR A 183 4.62 -10.40 -3.90
C TYR A 183 3.19 -10.60 -3.43
N TRP A 184 2.37 -11.36 -4.15
CA TRP A 184 1.02 -11.68 -3.71
C TRP A 184 1.02 -12.47 -2.39
N HIS A 185 1.93 -13.42 -2.21
CA HIS A 185 2.08 -14.12 -0.93
C HIS A 185 2.39 -13.15 0.23
N ILE A 186 3.30 -12.21 0.01
CA ILE A 186 3.65 -11.17 0.99
C ILE A 186 2.45 -10.27 1.31
N LEU A 187 1.73 -9.82 0.29
CA LEU A 187 0.64 -8.87 0.43
C LEU A 187 -0.61 -9.50 1.06
N PHE A 188 -1.01 -10.67 0.56
CA PHE A 188 -2.27 -11.31 0.94
C PHE A 188 -2.18 -12.00 2.29
N LYS A 189 -1.01 -12.47 2.76
CA LYS A 189 -0.86 -13.16 4.07
C LYS A 189 -1.91 -14.26 4.29
N GLY A 190 -2.22 -15.04 3.25
CA GLY A 190 -3.25 -16.09 3.31
C GLY A 190 -4.71 -15.59 3.23
N ARG A 191 -4.92 -14.30 2.95
CA ARG A 191 -6.24 -13.76 2.56
C ARG A 191 -6.59 -14.24 1.14
N PHE A 192 -7.89 -14.32 0.88
CA PHE A 192 -8.49 -14.76 -0.38
C PHE A 192 -8.29 -16.25 -0.67
N ALA A 193 -9.28 -17.08 -0.31
CA ALA A 193 -9.23 -18.54 -0.53
C ALA A 193 -9.00 -18.94 -2.00
N VAL A 194 -9.43 -18.10 -2.94
CA VAL A 194 -9.27 -18.34 -4.39
C VAL A 194 -7.83 -18.12 -4.86
N PHE A 195 -6.99 -17.39 -4.10
CA PHE A 195 -5.62 -17.08 -4.50
C PHE A 195 -4.74 -18.33 -4.69
N GLU A 196 -4.88 -19.35 -3.84
CA GLU A 196 -4.11 -20.59 -3.99
C GLU A 196 -4.41 -21.29 -5.33
N LYS A 197 -5.66 -21.18 -5.80
CA LYS A 197 -6.08 -21.71 -7.11
C LYS A 197 -5.55 -20.88 -8.26
N TRP A 198 -5.51 -19.56 -8.08
CA TRP A 198 -4.88 -18.65 -9.04
C TRP A 198 -3.40 -18.96 -9.22
N GLU A 199 -2.67 -19.16 -8.12
CA GLU A 199 -1.25 -19.55 -8.17
C GLU A 199 -1.05 -20.90 -8.87
N GLU A 200 -1.90 -21.89 -8.55
CA GLU A 200 -1.88 -23.20 -9.22
C GLU A 200 -2.06 -23.05 -10.73
N PHE A 201 -3.10 -22.31 -11.15
CA PHE A 201 -3.38 -22.03 -12.56
C PHE A 201 -2.20 -21.38 -13.29
N LEU A 202 -1.60 -20.35 -12.69
CA LEU A 202 -0.43 -19.70 -13.29
C LEU A 202 0.71 -20.72 -13.48
N LYS A 203 1.03 -21.50 -12.45
CA LYS A 203 2.13 -22.47 -12.53
C LYS A 203 1.88 -23.62 -13.51
N THR A 204 0.64 -24.03 -13.75
CA THR A 204 0.32 -25.19 -14.60
C THR A 204 -0.02 -24.82 -16.04
N GLU A 205 -0.80 -23.75 -16.24
CA GLU A 205 -1.38 -23.41 -17.54
C GLU A 205 -0.78 -22.16 -18.18
N HIS A 206 -0.08 -21.31 -17.42
CA HIS A 206 0.32 -20.00 -17.92
C HIS A 206 1.72 -19.54 -17.47
N ASN A 207 2.70 -19.60 -18.37
CA ASN A 207 4.07 -19.14 -18.09
C ASN A 207 4.39 -17.75 -18.66
N SER A 208 3.50 -16.76 -18.52
CA SER A 208 3.74 -15.39 -19.03
C SER A 208 3.79 -14.34 -17.92
N ALA A 209 4.41 -13.20 -18.24
CA ALA A 209 4.52 -12.06 -17.36
C ALA A 209 3.15 -11.41 -17.05
N ILE A 210 3.02 -10.85 -15.84
CA ILE A 210 1.81 -10.19 -15.36
C ILE A 210 1.83 -8.72 -15.76
N THR A 211 0.78 -8.28 -16.46
CA THR A 211 0.61 -6.87 -16.83
C THR A 211 0.08 -6.05 -15.66
N ARG A 212 0.21 -4.71 -15.74
CA ARG A 212 -0.35 -3.80 -14.73
C ARG A 212 -1.87 -3.97 -14.58
N ASP A 213 -2.54 -4.13 -15.70
CA ASP A 213 -3.99 -4.27 -15.76
C ASP A 213 -4.44 -5.55 -15.05
N THR A 214 -3.82 -6.69 -15.40
CA THR A 214 -4.02 -7.97 -14.73
C THR A 214 -3.72 -7.90 -13.23
N TRP A 215 -2.62 -7.27 -12.83
CA TRP A 215 -2.28 -7.08 -11.43
C TRP A 215 -3.39 -6.31 -10.70
N ASN A 216 -3.78 -5.14 -11.21
CA ASN A 216 -4.79 -4.30 -10.57
C ASN A 216 -6.15 -5.00 -10.45
N LEU A 217 -6.66 -5.57 -11.55
CA LEU A 217 -7.99 -6.17 -11.59
C LEU A 217 -8.07 -7.52 -10.85
N LEU A 218 -6.95 -8.21 -10.63
CA LEU A 218 -6.95 -9.42 -9.82
C LEU A 218 -7.41 -9.15 -8.37
N LEU A 219 -7.06 -8.00 -7.80
CA LEU A 219 -7.50 -7.67 -6.44
C LEU A 219 -9.02 -7.48 -6.36
N ASP A 220 -9.59 -6.74 -7.32
CA ASP A 220 -11.04 -6.54 -7.41
C ASP A 220 -11.77 -7.87 -7.63
N PHE A 221 -11.22 -8.73 -8.49
CA PHE A 221 -11.71 -10.08 -8.71
C PHE A 221 -11.69 -10.90 -7.41
N LEU A 222 -10.56 -11.00 -6.71
CA LEU A 222 -10.41 -11.81 -5.49
C LEU A 222 -11.30 -11.32 -4.32
N ILE A 223 -11.62 -10.02 -4.27
CA ILE A 223 -12.52 -9.45 -3.26
C ILE A 223 -13.98 -9.81 -3.55
N THR A 224 -14.37 -9.90 -4.82
CA THR A 224 -15.79 -9.97 -5.23
C THR A 224 -16.24 -11.37 -5.63
N ILE A 225 -15.32 -12.21 -6.13
CA ILE A 225 -15.64 -13.52 -6.67
C ILE A 225 -16.01 -14.53 -5.57
N LYS A 226 -17.03 -15.34 -5.83
CA LYS A 226 -17.37 -16.49 -4.99
C LYS A 226 -16.44 -17.67 -5.30
N PRO A 227 -16.15 -18.54 -4.31
CA PRO A 227 -15.31 -19.72 -4.54
C PRO A 227 -15.81 -20.67 -5.65
N ASP A 228 -17.11 -20.66 -5.94
CA ASP A 228 -17.75 -21.47 -6.99
C ASP A 228 -17.84 -20.77 -8.36
N MET A 229 -17.26 -19.56 -8.50
CA MET A 229 -17.28 -18.74 -9.71
C MET A 229 -18.67 -18.36 -10.25
N SER A 230 -19.74 -18.59 -9.47
CA SER A 230 -21.13 -18.42 -9.93
C SER A 230 -21.52 -16.98 -10.22
N ASN A 231 -20.81 -16.01 -9.64
CA ASN A 231 -21.04 -14.58 -9.84
C ASN A 231 -20.05 -13.91 -10.79
N TYR A 232 -19.28 -14.68 -11.54
CA TYR A 232 -18.42 -14.13 -12.60
C TYR A 232 -19.28 -13.63 -13.77
N ASP A 233 -18.94 -12.44 -14.29
CA ASP A 233 -19.58 -11.83 -15.46
C ASP A 233 -18.70 -12.06 -16.69
N ASP A 234 -19.05 -13.04 -17.53
CA ASP A 234 -18.31 -13.41 -18.73
C ASP A 234 -18.32 -12.30 -19.80
N ASP A 235 -19.25 -11.34 -19.72
CA ASP A 235 -19.30 -10.15 -20.59
C ASP A 235 -18.58 -8.94 -19.98
N GLY A 236 -17.94 -9.12 -18.82
CA GLY A 236 -17.17 -8.10 -18.13
C GLY A 236 -15.88 -7.72 -18.85
N ALA A 237 -15.39 -6.50 -18.62
CA ALA A 237 -14.11 -6.03 -19.17
C ALA A 237 -12.91 -6.54 -18.35
N TRP A 238 -12.88 -7.83 -18.03
CA TRP A 238 -11.79 -8.45 -17.28
C TRP A 238 -10.57 -8.71 -18.19
N PRO A 239 -9.35 -8.78 -17.63
CA PRO A 239 -8.19 -9.25 -18.38
C PRO A 239 -8.41 -10.70 -18.81
N VAL A 240 -8.00 -11.02 -20.04
CA VAL A 240 -8.11 -12.37 -20.62
C VAL A 240 -7.54 -13.46 -19.70
N LEU A 241 -6.49 -13.15 -18.92
CA LEU A 241 -5.91 -14.11 -17.98
C LEU A 241 -6.87 -14.48 -16.83
N ILE A 242 -7.72 -13.54 -16.40
CA ILE A 242 -8.78 -13.79 -15.40
C ILE A 242 -9.89 -14.64 -16.02
N ASP A 243 -10.31 -14.35 -17.26
CA ASP A 243 -11.28 -15.19 -17.98
C ASP A 243 -10.79 -16.65 -18.09
N GLN A 244 -9.53 -16.83 -18.50
CA GLN A 244 -8.90 -18.15 -18.61
C GLN A 244 -8.83 -18.88 -17.26
N PHE A 245 -8.57 -18.16 -16.17
CA PHE A 245 -8.58 -18.74 -14.84
C PHE A 245 -9.98 -19.22 -14.42
N VAL A 246 -11.02 -18.44 -14.72
CA VAL A 246 -12.40 -18.84 -14.41
C VAL A 246 -12.79 -20.07 -15.24
N GLU A 247 -12.43 -20.11 -16.52
CA GLU A 247 -12.64 -21.29 -17.36
C GLU A 247 -11.89 -22.52 -16.81
N TYR A 248 -10.63 -22.36 -16.42
CA TYR A 248 -9.84 -23.41 -15.76
C TYR A 248 -10.53 -23.95 -14.51
N MET A 249 -11.01 -23.06 -13.64
CA MET A 249 -11.71 -23.43 -12.41
C MET A 249 -13.02 -24.17 -12.68
N ARG A 250 -13.82 -23.70 -13.63
CA ARG A 250 -15.07 -24.35 -14.04
C ARG A 250 -14.83 -25.74 -14.60
N ASN A 251 -13.84 -25.90 -15.47
CA ASN A 251 -13.52 -27.19 -16.09
C ASN A 251 -12.92 -28.18 -15.09
N LYS A 252 -12.03 -27.72 -14.20
CA LYS A 252 -11.33 -28.59 -13.25
C LYS A 252 -12.22 -29.10 -12.10
N PHE A 253 -13.16 -28.27 -11.66
CA PHE A 253 -14.01 -28.57 -10.50
C PHE A 253 -15.50 -28.77 -10.86
N ASP A 254 -15.83 -28.84 -12.15
CA ASP A 254 -17.20 -29.00 -12.67
C ASP A 254 -18.17 -27.95 -12.07
N LEU A 255 -17.72 -26.69 -12.03
CA LEU A 255 -18.47 -25.59 -11.42
C LEU A 255 -19.57 -25.08 -12.37
N PRO A 256 -20.70 -24.59 -11.82
CA PRO A 256 -21.80 -24.09 -12.63
C PRO A 256 -21.37 -22.91 -13.50
N LYS A 257 -21.88 -22.88 -14.74
CA LYS A 257 -21.84 -21.67 -15.57
C LYS A 257 -22.92 -20.70 -15.07
N PRO A 258 -22.71 -19.38 -15.19
CA PRO A 258 -23.71 -18.41 -14.79
C PRO A 258 -25.01 -18.69 -15.55
N GLU A 259 -26.15 -18.59 -14.88
CA GLU A 259 -27.43 -18.60 -15.56
C GLU A 259 -27.41 -17.46 -16.60
N GLN A 260 -27.53 -17.81 -17.88
CA GLN A 260 -27.69 -16.81 -18.93
C GLN A 260 -28.88 -15.92 -18.53
N LYS A 261 -28.62 -14.62 -18.32
CA LYS A 261 -29.71 -13.67 -18.11
C LYS A 261 -30.69 -13.85 -19.27
N PRO A 262 -32.00 -14.05 -19.01
CA PRO A 262 -32.96 -14.25 -20.08
C PRO A 262 -32.85 -13.09 -21.06
N ASP A 263 -32.66 -13.40 -22.35
CA ASP A 263 -32.53 -12.41 -23.40
C ASP A 263 -33.76 -11.50 -23.38
N PRO A 264 -33.61 -10.20 -23.08
CA PRO A 264 -34.74 -9.27 -23.01
C PRO A 264 -35.48 -9.13 -24.34
N TYR A 265 -34.88 -9.59 -25.45
CA TYR A 265 -35.44 -9.56 -26.80
C TYR A 265 -36.03 -10.91 -27.26
N ALA A 266 -35.84 -12.01 -26.51
CA ALA A 266 -36.32 -13.34 -26.92
C ALA A 266 -37.86 -13.48 -26.96
N SER A 267 -38.61 -12.47 -26.47
CA SER A 267 -40.08 -12.48 -26.49
C SER A 267 -40.73 -11.75 -27.69
N VAL A 268 -39.95 -11.16 -28.60
CA VAL A 268 -40.51 -10.49 -29.79
C VAL A 268 -40.55 -11.45 -30.98
N ALA A 269 -41.33 -12.52 -30.87
CA ALA A 269 -41.71 -13.29 -32.05
C ALA A 269 -42.62 -12.39 -32.92
N PRO A 270 -42.26 -12.11 -34.17
CA PRO A 270 -43.10 -11.28 -35.01
C PRO A 270 -44.38 -12.05 -35.35
N ARG A 271 -45.53 -11.58 -34.83
CA ARG A 271 -46.85 -11.99 -35.29
C ARG A 271 -47.06 -11.44 -36.70
N TYR A 272 -46.56 -12.14 -37.71
CA TYR A 272 -47.05 -11.99 -39.08
C TYR A 272 -48.17 -13.02 -39.27
N MET A 273 -49.40 -12.54 -39.15
CA MET A 273 -50.57 -13.08 -39.85
C MET A 273 -50.77 -12.26 -41.12
#